data_AF-A0A1T5D9M3-F1
#
_entry.id   AF-A0A1T5D9M3-F1
#
_cell.length_a   1.000
_cell.length_b   1.000
_cell.length_c   1.000
_cell.angle_alpha   90.00
_cell.angle_beta   90.00
_cell.angle_gamma   90.00
#
_symmetry.space_group_name_H-M   'P 1'
#
loop_
_entity.id
_entity.type
_entity.pdbx_description
1 polymer ?
#
loop_
_entity_poly.entity_id
_entity_poly.type
_entity_poly.pdbx_seq_one_letter_code
_entity_poly.pdbx_strand_id
1 'polypeptide(L)'
;MRSSAETVETRTALVVGASGIAGSALVDRLTEEGWDVVGLSRKPLRRRGVRHVSADLTSVENLRQALAGVSPTHVFYTAWSRRKTEQENIDTNAGMLRNVLASLNGKPVKHVALMTGLKHYLGPFEAYAAGEMPDTPFRESEPRLPTPNFYYAQEDELWAAAAKQGFGWSVHRAHTVIGHAVGNAMNMGLTLAVQASICKELGSAIAARHGLAEPDLAQVASWWHTDGDLGRNLEVVTDMSKSRLAGFTGYRSTETAFLQLFDRYRADGLIPASS
;
A
#
# COMPACT_ATOMS: atom_id res chain seq x y z
N MET A 1 27.43 -8.77 41.40
CA MET A 1 27.37 -8.11 40.08
C MET A 1 26.18 -8.71 39.32
N ARG A 2 24.99 -8.11 39.46
CA ARG A 2 23.79 -8.59 38.74
C ARG A 2 23.84 -8.03 37.33
N SER A 3 23.91 -8.92 36.34
CA SER A 3 23.75 -8.59 34.93
C SER A 3 22.38 -7.93 34.75
N SER A 4 22.38 -6.67 34.35
CA SER A 4 21.20 -5.99 33.84
C SER A 4 20.79 -6.69 32.56
N ALA A 5 19.66 -7.40 32.58
CA ALA A 5 19.02 -7.87 31.38
C ALA A 5 18.77 -6.63 30.50
N GLU A 6 19.42 -6.56 29.34
CA GLU A 6 19.02 -5.63 28.28
C GLU A 6 17.56 -5.93 27.98
N THR A 7 16.65 -5.07 28.44
CA THR A 7 15.30 -5.03 27.92
C THR A 7 15.44 -4.67 26.45
N VAL A 8 15.42 -5.68 25.57
CA VAL A 8 15.25 -5.47 24.14
C VAL A 8 13.96 -4.66 24.02
N GLU A 9 14.06 -3.39 23.60
CA GLU A 9 12.87 -2.60 23.27
C GLU A 9 12.17 -3.33 22.13
N THR A 10 11.12 -4.08 22.45
CA THR A 10 10.33 -4.80 21.45
C THR A 10 9.71 -3.77 20.51
N ARG A 11 10.12 -3.81 19.24
CA ARG A 11 9.55 -2.95 18.20
C ARG A 11 8.22 -3.55 17.75
N THR A 12 7.11 -2.90 18.11
CA THR A 12 5.77 -3.30 17.68
C THR A 12 5.31 -2.45 16.50
N ALA A 13 4.97 -3.12 15.39
CA ALA A 13 4.45 -2.50 14.18
C ALA A 13 2.94 -2.67 14.07
N LEU A 14 2.22 -1.57 13.86
CA LEU A 14 0.82 -1.59 13.42
C LEU A 14 0.77 -1.35 11.91
N VAL A 15 0.41 -2.37 11.13
CA VAL A 15 0.25 -2.26 9.67
C VAL A 15 -1.23 -2.04 9.35
N VAL A 16 -1.60 -0.82 8.97
CA VAL A 16 -2.96 -0.45 8.55
C VAL A 16 -3.12 -0.70 7.06
N GLY A 17 -4.11 -1.52 6.69
CA GLY A 17 -4.25 -2.05 5.33
C GLY A 17 -3.47 -3.35 5.10
N ALA A 18 -3.28 -4.15 6.16
CA ALA A 18 -2.40 -5.32 6.17
C ALA A 18 -2.74 -6.42 5.14
N SER A 19 -3.96 -6.46 4.61
CA SER A 19 -4.37 -7.40 3.56
C SER A 19 -4.13 -6.88 2.13
N GLY A 20 -3.65 -5.64 1.96
CA GLY A 20 -3.36 -5.04 0.65
C GLY A 20 -1.99 -5.46 0.09
N ILE A 21 -1.67 -5.04 -1.14
CA ILE A 21 -0.39 -5.38 -1.80
C ILE A 21 0.81 -4.92 -0.94
N ALA A 22 0.88 -3.63 -0.61
CA ALA A 22 1.96 -3.10 0.20
C ALA A 22 1.89 -3.57 1.66
N GLY A 23 0.69 -3.61 2.24
CA GLY A 23 0.49 -4.03 3.62
C GLY A 23 0.92 -5.47 3.89
N SER A 24 0.59 -6.40 2.98
CA SER A 24 1.00 -7.80 3.13
C SER A 24 2.51 -8.00 2.98
N ALA A 25 3.14 -7.30 2.04
CA ALA A 25 4.60 -7.30 1.90
C ALA A 25 5.31 -6.72 3.13
N LEU A 26 4.76 -5.65 3.73
CA LEU A 26 5.28 -5.10 4.98
C LEU A 26 5.11 -6.08 6.15
N VAL A 27 3.96 -6.75 6.26
CA VAL A 27 3.75 -7.77 7.30
C VAL A 27 4.79 -8.88 7.20
N ASP A 28 4.98 -9.44 6.00
CA ASP A 28 5.93 -10.53 5.77
C ASP A 28 7.36 -10.05 6.12
N ARG A 29 7.77 -8.88 5.60
CA ARG A 29 9.10 -8.31 5.85
C ARG A 29 9.39 -7.99 7.32
N LEU A 30 8.45 -7.34 8.00
CA LEU A 30 8.62 -6.97 9.42
C LEU A 30 8.68 -8.20 10.31
N THR A 31 7.91 -9.25 9.97
CA THR A 31 7.94 -10.53 10.69
C THR A 31 9.30 -11.23 10.51
N GLU A 32 9.84 -11.25 9.29
CA GLU A 32 11.19 -11.77 9.01
C GLU A 32 12.29 -11.02 9.78
N GLU A 33 12.12 -9.72 9.98
CA GLU A 33 13.01 -8.88 10.78
C GLU A 33 12.79 -8.99 12.30
N GLY A 34 11.86 -9.85 12.75
CA GLY A 34 11.62 -10.13 14.16
C GLY A 34 10.80 -9.07 14.89
N TRP A 35 10.03 -8.24 14.17
CA TRP A 35 9.11 -7.28 14.80
C TRP A 35 7.87 -8.00 15.36
N ASP A 36 7.27 -7.42 16.41
CA ASP A 36 5.93 -7.78 16.84
C ASP A 36 4.91 -7.09 15.92
N VAL A 37 4.25 -7.86 15.05
CA VAL A 37 3.40 -7.31 13.98
C VAL A 37 1.92 -7.46 14.31
N VAL A 38 1.22 -6.33 14.28
CA VAL A 38 -0.23 -6.23 14.34
C VAL A 38 -0.77 -5.79 12.99
N GLY A 39 -1.51 -6.67 12.32
CA GLY A 39 -2.14 -6.37 11.04
C GLY A 39 -3.57 -5.87 11.22
N LEU A 40 -3.85 -4.63 10.82
CA LEU A 40 -5.19 -4.03 10.86
C LEU A 40 -5.83 -4.04 9.46
N SER A 41 -6.92 -4.79 9.31
CA SER A 41 -7.70 -4.83 8.06
C SER A 41 -9.07 -5.45 8.28
N ARG A 42 -10.05 -5.11 7.43
CA ARG A 42 -11.41 -5.69 7.48
C ARG A 42 -11.43 -7.19 7.13
N LYS A 43 -10.63 -7.60 6.15
CA LYS A 43 -10.51 -9.01 5.76
C LYS A 43 -9.58 -9.74 6.73
N PRO A 44 -9.89 -10.97 7.15
CA PRO A 44 -9.00 -11.77 7.99
C PRO A 44 -7.61 -11.93 7.35
N LEU A 45 -6.55 -11.66 8.13
CA LEU A 45 -5.18 -11.93 7.73
C LEU A 45 -4.66 -13.17 8.46
N ARG A 46 -4.50 -14.28 7.72
CA ARG A 46 -3.90 -15.51 8.26
C ARG A 46 -2.41 -15.55 7.92
N ARG A 47 -1.60 -15.08 8.87
CA ARG A 47 -0.13 -15.10 8.81
C ARG A 47 0.41 -15.59 10.15
N ARG A 48 1.33 -16.55 10.11
CA ARG A 48 1.94 -17.11 11.33
C ARG A 48 2.72 -16.01 12.04
N GLY A 49 2.56 -15.89 13.35
CA GLY A 49 3.27 -14.89 14.16
C GLY A 49 2.73 -13.47 14.05
N VAL A 50 1.60 -13.25 13.36
CA VAL A 50 0.99 -11.93 13.18
C VAL A 50 -0.35 -11.88 13.91
N ARG A 51 -0.56 -10.86 14.73
CA ARG A 51 -1.84 -10.62 15.37
C ARG A 51 -2.74 -9.80 14.45
N HIS A 52 -3.86 -10.38 14.03
CA HIS A 52 -4.85 -9.66 13.21
C HIS A 52 -5.85 -8.91 14.09
N VAL A 53 -6.15 -7.67 13.70
CA VAL A 53 -7.23 -6.84 14.26
C VAL A 53 -8.16 -6.43 13.13
N SER A 54 -9.45 -6.71 13.30
CA SER A 54 -10.50 -6.23 12.41
C SER A 54 -11.09 -4.94 12.95
N ALA A 55 -11.10 -3.88 12.14
CA ALA A 55 -11.73 -2.61 12.49
C ALA A 55 -12.19 -1.85 11.24
N ASP A 56 -13.19 -0.99 11.44
CA ASP A 56 -13.62 0.00 10.45
C ASP A 56 -12.86 1.32 10.66
N LEU A 57 -12.04 1.68 9.68
CA LEU A 57 -11.23 2.90 9.72
C LEU A 57 -12.09 4.19 9.73
N THR A 58 -13.35 4.11 9.32
CA THR A 58 -14.28 5.26 9.31
C THR A 58 -14.90 5.55 10.68
N SER A 59 -14.71 4.68 11.68
CA SER A 59 -15.25 4.84 13.03
C SER A 59 -14.15 4.89 14.09
N VAL A 60 -13.91 6.08 14.66
CA VAL A 60 -12.92 6.27 15.74
C VAL A 60 -13.23 5.44 16.98
N GLU A 61 -14.51 5.23 17.31
CA GLU A 61 -14.90 4.45 18.48
C GLU A 61 -14.61 2.96 18.26
N ASN A 62 -14.93 2.44 17.07
CA ASN A 62 -14.57 1.06 16.71
C ASN A 62 -13.05 0.85 16.76
N LEU A 63 -12.27 1.82 16.26
CA LEU A 63 -10.81 1.78 16.32
C LEU A 63 -10.27 1.80 17.76
N ARG A 64 -10.80 2.66 18.63
CA ARG A 64 -10.39 2.71 20.05
C ARG A 64 -10.62 1.39 20.75
N GLN A 65 -11.77 0.76 20.52
CA GLN A 65 -12.11 -0.54 21.10
C GLN A 65 -11.18 -1.64 20.54
N ALA A 66 -11.05 -1.72 19.21
CA ALA A 66 -10.24 -2.75 18.55
C ALA A 66 -8.73 -2.63 18.87
N LEU A 67 -8.24 -1.40 19.11
CA LEU A 67 -6.83 -1.11 19.39
C LEU A 67 -6.54 -0.90 20.89
N ALA A 68 -7.50 -1.16 21.79
CA ALA A 68 -7.32 -0.92 23.22
C ALA A 68 -6.06 -1.61 23.79
N GLY A 69 -5.87 -2.89 23.46
CA GLY A 69 -4.71 -3.70 23.87
C GLY A 69 -3.53 -3.69 22.89
N VAL A 70 -3.44 -2.71 21.98
CA VAL A 70 -2.34 -2.58 21.01
C VAL A 70 -1.50 -1.37 21.39
N SER A 71 -0.18 -1.53 21.58
CA SER A 71 0.73 -0.43 21.92
C SER A 71 1.87 -0.36 20.90
N PRO A 72 1.59 0.15 19.67
CA PRO A 72 2.58 0.14 18.61
C PRO A 72 3.61 1.25 18.82
N THR A 73 4.86 0.97 18.47
CA THR A 73 5.90 2.01 18.38
C THR A 73 5.99 2.57 16.96
N HIS A 74 5.61 1.80 15.94
CA HIS A 74 5.61 2.22 14.55
C HIS A 74 4.28 1.91 13.88
N VAL A 75 3.78 2.86 13.09
CA VAL A 75 2.55 2.71 12.32
C VAL A 75 2.88 2.81 10.84
N PHE A 76 2.45 1.82 10.08
CA PHE A 76 2.57 1.80 8.62
C PHE A 76 1.18 1.91 8.02
N TYR A 77 0.86 3.05 7.41
CA TYR A 77 -0.46 3.32 6.84
C TYR A 77 -0.45 3.11 5.33
N THR A 78 -1.07 2.01 4.89
CA THR A 78 -1.13 1.58 3.48
C THR A 78 -2.57 1.40 2.97
N ALA A 79 -3.55 1.91 3.71
CA ALA A 79 -4.97 1.78 3.39
C ALA A 79 -5.51 3.02 2.68
N TRP A 80 -6.42 2.80 1.73
CA TRP A 80 -7.26 3.87 1.17
C TRP A 80 -8.60 3.27 0.74
N SER A 81 -9.58 4.13 0.51
CA SER A 81 -10.91 3.78 0.00
C SER A 81 -11.23 4.64 -1.22
N ARG A 82 -11.55 3.99 -2.34
CA ARG A 82 -12.06 4.67 -3.53
C ARG A 82 -13.48 5.15 -3.31
N ARG A 83 -13.75 6.40 -3.68
CA ARG A 83 -15.06 7.04 -3.74
C ARG A 83 -15.37 7.51 -5.15
N LYS A 84 -16.58 8.06 -5.34
CA LYS A 84 -17.04 8.48 -6.67
C LYS A 84 -16.40 9.79 -7.09
N THR A 85 -16.25 10.71 -6.14
CA THR A 85 -15.64 12.01 -6.38
C THR A 85 -14.35 12.19 -5.59
N GLU A 86 -13.48 13.09 -6.04
CA GLU A 86 -12.27 13.42 -5.30
C GLU A 86 -12.56 14.10 -3.95
N GLN A 87 -13.64 14.88 -3.87
CA GLN A 87 -14.08 15.44 -2.58
C GLN A 87 -14.47 14.34 -1.59
N GLU A 88 -15.25 13.34 -2.02
CA GLU A 88 -15.56 12.19 -1.18
C GLU A 88 -14.31 11.39 -0.81
N ASN A 89 -13.33 11.28 -1.73
CA ASN A 89 -12.04 10.66 -1.45
C ASN A 89 -11.30 11.42 -0.35
N ILE A 90 -11.27 12.75 -0.39
CA ILE A 90 -10.66 13.61 0.63
C ILE A 90 -11.32 13.35 1.98
N ASP A 91 -12.64 13.51 2.05
CA ASP A 91 -13.39 13.39 3.30
C ASP A 91 -13.20 12.01 3.94
N THR A 92 -13.29 10.96 3.12
CA THR A 92 -13.13 9.57 3.57
C THR A 92 -11.69 9.27 4.00
N ASN A 93 -10.69 9.52 3.14
CA ASN A 93 -9.33 9.02 3.37
C ASN A 93 -8.57 9.85 4.40
N ALA A 94 -8.82 11.16 4.47
CA ALA A 94 -8.32 12.00 5.56
C ALA A 94 -8.97 11.60 6.89
N GLY A 95 -10.31 11.40 6.89
CA GLY A 95 -11.04 10.93 8.06
C GLY A 95 -10.54 9.59 8.59
N MET A 96 -10.28 8.62 7.71
CA MET A 96 -9.72 7.31 8.08
C MET A 96 -8.36 7.44 8.77
N LEU A 97 -7.44 8.25 8.23
CA LEU A 97 -6.13 8.47 8.83
C LEU A 97 -6.26 9.20 10.17
N ARG A 98 -7.06 10.27 10.22
CA ARG A 98 -7.37 11.02 11.44
C ARG A 98 -7.89 10.12 12.56
N ASN A 99 -8.82 9.22 12.24
CA ASN A 99 -9.41 8.29 13.21
C ASN A 99 -8.38 7.31 13.77
N VAL A 100 -7.51 6.74 12.92
CA VAL A 100 -6.40 5.88 13.35
C VAL A 100 -5.48 6.66 14.29
N LEU A 101 -5.01 7.83 13.89
CA LEU A 101 -4.10 8.65 14.70
C LEU A 101 -4.74 9.10 16.02
N ALA A 102 -6.04 9.40 16.03
CA ALA A 102 -6.78 9.73 17.24
C ALA A 102 -6.95 8.53 18.18
N SER A 103 -7.11 7.32 17.65
CA SER A 103 -7.20 6.08 18.44
C SER A 103 -5.87 5.66 19.07
N LEU A 104 -4.76 6.20 18.56
CA LEU A 104 -3.40 5.94 19.05
C LEU A 104 -2.86 7.03 19.97
N ASN A 105 -3.61 8.12 20.18
CA ASN A 105 -3.19 9.22 21.05
C ASN A 105 -2.92 8.72 22.49
N GLY A 106 -1.75 9.03 23.02
CA GLY A 106 -1.29 8.57 24.34
C GLY A 106 -0.60 7.19 24.35
N LYS A 107 -0.50 6.52 23.20
CA LYS A 107 0.31 5.29 23.03
C LYS A 107 1.76 5.64 22.66
N PRO A 108 2.74 4.71 22.79
CA PRO A 108 4.16 5.03 22.62
C PRO A 108 4.60 5.06 21.14
N VAL A 109 3.80 5.69 20.27
CA VAL A 109 4.12 5.81 18.84
C VAL A 109 5.36 6.70 18.68
N LYS A 110 6.41 6.14 18.09
CA LYS A 110 7.67 6.81 17.76
C LYS A 110 7.67 7.30 16.31
N HIS A 111 7.06 6.55 15.39
CA HIS A 111 7.05 6.90 13.96
C HIS A 111 5.76 6.48 13.23
N VAL A 112 5.32 7.30 12.28
CA VAL A 112 4.23 6.98 11.34
C VAL A 112 4.72 7.11 9.89
N ALA A 113 4.69 6.00 9.15
CA ALA A 113 4.98 5.95 7.73
C ALA A 113 3.66 5.92 6.94
N LEU A 114 3.39 6.97 6.16
CA LEU A 114 2.22 7.09 5.29
C LEU A 114 2.60 6.74 3.85
N MET A 115 1.89 5.80 3.24
CA MET A 115 2.03 5.52 1.82
C MET A 115 0.97 6.29 1.01
N THR A 116 1.44 7.09 0.06
CA THR A 116 0.64 7.78 -0.97
C THR A 116 1.09 7.28 -2.35
N GLY A 117 1.02 8.11 -3.40
CA GLY A 117 1.47 7.72 -4.74
C GLY A 117 1.64 8.87 -5.72
N LEU A 118 1.88 8.54 -6.98
CA LEU A 118 2.19 9.49 -8.07
C LEU A 118 1.14 10.55 -8.34
N LYS A 119 -0.13 10.35 -7.95
CA LYS A 119 -1.14 11.41 -8.09
C LYS A 119 -0.74 12.68 -7.35
N HIS A 120 0.23 12.64 -6.44
CA HIS A 120 0.84 13.83 -5.87
C HIS A 120 1.38 14.78 -6.96
N TYR A 121 1.95 14.23 -8.03
CA TYR A 121 2.55 14.99 -9.14
C TYR A 121 1.63 15.08 -10.36
N LEU A 122 0.64 14.19 -10.47
CA LEU A 122 -0.20 14.02 -11.66
C LEU A 122 -1.66 14.46 -11.46
N GLY A 123 -2.05 14.82 -10.25
CA GLY A 123 -3.44 15.17 -9.92
C GLY A 123 -4.34 13.96 -9.69
N PRO A 124 -5.59 14.20 -9.25
CA PRO A 124 -6.57 13.15 -8.95
C PRO A 124 -7.03 12.44 -10.23
N PHE A 125 -7.75 11.31 -10.09
CA PHE A 125 -8.22 10.54 -11.26
C PHE A 125 -9.08 11.35 -12.23
N GLU A 126 -9.89 12.28 -11.71
CA GLU A 126 -10.79 13.14 -12.51
C GLU A 126 -10.04 14.20 -13.34
N ALA A 127 -8.83 14.55 -12.92
CA ALA A 127 -7.98 15.54 -13.58
C ALA A 127 -6.57 14.97 -13.84
N TYR A 128 -6.50 13.66 -14.09
CA TYR A 128 -5.23 12.96 -14.13
C TYR A 128 -4.43 13.41 -15.35
N ALA A 129 -3.26 14.00 -15.10
CA ALA A 129 -2.44 14.67 -16.12
C ALA A 129 -3.22 15.75 -16.91
N ALA A 130 -4.31 16.28 -16.36
CA ALA A 130 -5.05 17.39 -16.95
C ALA A 130 -4.51 18.71 -16.40
N GLY A 131 -3.81 19.47 -17.24
CA GLY A 131 -3.21 20.76 -16.89
C GLY A 131 -1.68 20.75 -17.02
N GLU A 132 -1.06 21.81 -16.53
CA GLU A 132 0.40 21.94 -16.49
C GLU A 132 0.95 21.01 -15.40
N MET A 133 1.70 20.00 -15.81
CA MET A 133 2.35 19.03 -14.93
C MET A 133 3.83 19.41 -14.76
N PRO A 134 4.44 19.14 -13.61
CA PRO A 134 5.89 19.34 -13.47
C PRO A 134 6.65 18.50 -14.49
N ASP A 135 7.81 18.98 -14.92
CA ASP A 135 8.68 18.20 -15.79
C ASP A 135 9.19 16.95 -15.07
N THR A 136 9.32 15.86 -15.83
CA THR A 136 9.95 14.61 -15.36
C THR A 136 11.49 14.75 -15.40
N PRO A 137 12.24 14.17 -14.44
CA PRO A 137 11.78 13.32 -13.35
C PRO A 137 11.16 14.09 -12.18
N PHE A 138 10.03 13.59 -11.65
CA PHE A 138 9.39 14.17 -10.48
C PHE A 138 10.28 14.10 -9.24
N ARG A 139 10.38 15.23 -8.52
CA ARG A 139 11.15 15.38 -7.29
C ARG A 139 10.24 15.70 -6.12
N GLU A 140 10.64 15.37 -4.89
CA GLU A 140 9.83 15.69 -3.70
C GLU A 140 9.78 17.19 -3.36
N SER A 141 10.59 18.01 -4.03
CA SER A 141 10.56 19.48 -3.96
C SER A 141 9.44 20.10 -4.79
N GLU A 142 8.81 19.35 -5.70
CA GLU A 142 7.71 19.87 -6.51
C GLU A 142 6.56 20.36 -5.60
N PRO A 143 5.98 21.54 -5.88
CA PRO A 143 4.85 22.04 -5.12
C PRO A 143 3.61 21.17 -5.33
N ARG A 144 2.67 21.24 -4.39
CA ARG A 144 1.33 20.66 -4.60
C ARG A 144 0.67 21.31 -5.80
N LEU A 145 0.05 20.51 -6.66
CA LEU A 145 -0.79 21.02 -7.75
C LEU A 145 -1.99 21.82 -7.19
N PRO A 146 -2.50 22.84 -7.91
CA PRO A 146 -3.67 23.62 -7.52
C PRO A 146 -4.99 22.84 -7.79
N THR A 147 -5.05 21.58 -7.38
CA THR A 147 -6.19 20.69 -7.59
C THR A 147 -6.43 19.88 -6.32
N PRO A 148 -7.70 19.63 -5.93
CA PRO A 148 -8.02 18.77 -4.81
C PRO A 148 -7.36 17.40 -4.97
N ASN A 149 -6.74 16.90 -3.90
CA ASN A 149 -6.11 15.59 -3.89
C ASN A 149 -6.13 15.02 -2.47
N PHE A 150 -6.72 13.83 -2.30
CA PHE A 150 -6.80 13.22 -0.97
C PHE A 150 -5.43 12.91 -0.36
N TYR A 151 -4.37 12.78 -1.17
CA TYR A 151 -3.00 12.64 -0.65
C TYR A 151 -2.56 13.86 0.15
N TYR A 152 -2.90 15.07 -0.30
CA TYR A 152 -2.55 16.31 0.41
C TYR A 152 -3.28 16.37 1.75
N ALA A 153 -4.56 16.03 1.76
CA ALA A 153 -5.35 15.98 2.99
C ALA A 153 -4.81 14.93 3.99
N GLN A 154 -4.34 13.77 3.52
CA GLN A 154 -3.70 12.78 4.39
C GLN A 154 -2.35 13.27 4.94
N GLU A 155 -1.52 13.93 4.12
CA GLU A 155 -0.29 14.57 4.60
C GLU A 155 -0.58 15.61 5.69
N ASP A 156 -1.63 16.44 5.50
CA ASP A 156 -2.01 17.47 6.46
C ASP A 156 -2.47 16.88 7.80
N GLU A 157 -3.28 15.80 7.78
CA GLU A 157 -3.67 15.06 8.99
C GLU A 157 -2.47 14.43 9.70
N LEU A 158 -1.53 13.85 8.94
CA LEU A 158 -0.30 13.26 9.46
C LEU A 158 0.55 14.31 10.19
N TRP A 159 0.79 15.46 9.55
CA TRP A 159 1.61 16.53 10.11
C TRP A 159 0.96 17.17 11.34
N ALA A 160 -0.35 17.43 11.30
CA ALA A 160 -1.09 17.97 12.43
C ALA A 160 -1.03 17.02 13.64
N ALA A 161 -1.21 15.72 13.41
CA ALA A 161 -1.09 14.72 14.46
C ALA A 161 0.34 14.57 14.97
N ALA A 162 1.35 14.57 14.10
CA ALA A 162 2.76 14.50 14.49
C ALA A 162 3.14 15.67 15.39
N ALA A 163 2.76 16.90 15.01
CA ALA A 163 2.98 18.10 15.81
C ALA A 163 2.30 18.03 17.18
N LYS A 164 1.11 17.43 17.27
CA LYS A 164 0.34 17.29 18.51
C LYS A 164 0.82 16.15 19.41
N GLN A 165 1.24 15.03 18.83
CA GLN A 165 1.51 13.77 19.53
C GLN A 165 3.00 13.46 19.69
N GLY A 166 3.89 14.15 18.97
CA GLY A 166 5.34 14.07 19.15
C GLY A 166 6.05 12.92 18.43
N PHE A 167 5.39 12.22 17.50
CA PHE A 167 6.01 11.15 16.70
C PHE A 167 6.72 11.69 15.45
N GLY A 168 7.74 10.98 14.99
CA GLY A 168 8.36 11.20 13.67
C GLY A 168 7.47 10.70 12.52
N TRP A 169 7.69 11.21 11.31
CA TRP A 169 6.87 10.82 10.15
C TRP A 169 7.69 10.67 8.87
N SER A 170 7.18 9.84 7.95
CA SER A 170 7.66 9.73 6.58
C SER A 170 6.48 9.56 5.61
N VAL A 171 6.62 10.11 4.40
CA VAL A 171 5.64 9.94 3.32
C VAL A 171 6.31 9.21 2.16
N HIS A 172 5.69 8.11 1.72
CA HIS A 172 6.20 7.24 0.67
C HIS A 172 5.30 7.37 -0.56
N ARG A 173 5.77 8.10 -1.59
CA ARG A 173 5.04 8.36 -2.84
C ARG A 173 5.37 7.26 -3.86
N ALA A 174 4.74 6.10 -3.70
CA ALA A 174 5.02 4.96 -4.57
C ALA A 174 4.61 5.22 -6.03
N HIS A 175 5.39 4.67 -6.97
CA HIS A 175 4.99 4.55 -8.38
C HIS A 175 3.85 3.53 -8.53
N THR A 176 3.61 3.04 -9.75
CA THR A 176 2.89 1.78 -9.97
C THR A 176 3.52 0.66 -9.13
N VAL A 177 2.72 0.07 -8.24
CA VAL A 177 3.14 -1.03 -7.38
C VAL A 177 2.73 -2.34 -8.03
N ILE A 178 3.69 -3.23 -8.20
CA ILE A 178 3.45 -4.63 -8.58
C ILE A 178 3.66 -5.52 -7.36
N GLY A 179 2.77 -6.49 -7.15
CA GLY A 179 2.90 -7.39 -6.02
C GLY A 179 1.75 -8.37 -5.91
N HIS A 180 1.87 -9.28 -4.95
CA HIS A 180 0.97 -10.41 -4.81
C HIS A 180 -0.26 -10.07 -3.95
N ALA A 181 -1.40 -9.79 -4.57
CA ALA A 181 -2.70 -9.72 -3.89
C ALA A 181 -3.87 -9.97 -4.85
N VAL A 182 -4.82 -10.83 -4.43
CA VAL A 182 -6.08 -11.11 -5.14
C VAL A 182 -7.19 -10.16 -4.67
N GLY A 183 -8.04 -9.70 -5.59
CA GLY A 183 -9.12 -8.75 -5.31
C GLY A 183 -8.62 -7.32 -5.01
N ASN A 184 -7.40 -6.99 -5.44
CA ASN A 184 -6.86 -5.63 -5.36
C ASN A 184 -7.25 -4.83 -6.60
N ALA A 185 -7.70 -3.59 -6.38
CA ALA A 185 -8.20 -2.74 -7.47
C ALA A 185 -7.12 -2.18 -8.42
N MET A 186 -5.84 -2.28 -8.07
CA MET A 186 -4.69 -1.76 -8.83
C MET A 186 -3.53 -2.76 -8.79
N ASN A 187 -3.63 -3.84 -9.58
CA ASN A 187 -2.58 -4.86 -9.69
C ASN A 187 -2.25 -5.15 -11.17
N MET A 188 -1.34 -4.36 -11.73
CA MET A 188 -0.87 -4.56 -13.10
C MET A 188 -0.20 -5.93 -13.29
N GLY A 189 0.57 -6.38 -12.29
CA GLY A 189 1.29 -7.66 -12.38
C GLY A 189 0.36 -8.84 -12.60
N LEU A 190 -0.72 -8.96 -11.82
CA LEU A 190 -1.69 -10.05 -11.99
C LEU A 190 -2.49 -9.88 -13.30
N THR A 191 -2.86 -8.65 -13.65
CA THR A 191 -3.58 -8.36 -14.90
C THR A 191 -2.79 -8.79 -16.13
N LEU A 192 -1.51 -8.46 -16.21
CA LEU A 192 -0.63 -8.85 -17.31
C LEU A 192 -0.42 -10.38 -17.36
N ALA A 193 -0.27 -11.02 -16.20
CA ALA A 193 -0.11 -12.47 -16.12
C ALA A 193 -1.36 -13.21 -16.63
N VAL A 194 -2.55 -12.73 -16.24
CA VAL A 194 -3.83 -13.26 -16.72
C VAL A 194 -3.98 -13.03 -18.22
N GLN A 195 -3.68 -11.82 -18.73
CA GLN A 195 -3.73 -11.53 -20.16
C GLN A 195 -2.80 -12.45 -20.96
N ALA A 196 -1.54 -12.59 -20.54
CA ALA A 196 -0.57 -13.45 -21.20
C ALA A 196 -1.06 -14.91 -21.23
N SER A 197 -1.67 -15.39 -20.14
CA SER A 197 -2.24 -16.73 -20.05
C SER A 197 -3.43 -16.92 -20.99
N ILE A 198 -4.35 -15.95 -21.04
CA ILE A 198 -5.49 -15.96 -21.98
C ILE A 198 -4.99 -15.91 -23.42
N CYS A 199 -4.03 -15.04 -23.76
CA CYS A 199 -3.45 -14.96 -25.10
C CYS A 199 -2.76 -16.25 -25.52
N LYS A 200 -2.09 -16.95 -24.58
CA LYS A 200 -1.47 -18.26 -24.84
C LYS A 200 -2.51 -19.33 -25.19
N GLU A 201 -3.66 -19.31 -24.53
CA GLU A 201 -4.67 -20.39 -24.60
C GLU A 201 -5.94 -20.03 -25.41
N LEU A 202 -6.06 -18.79 -25.90
CA LEU A 202 -7.08 -18.22 -26.80
C LEU A 202 -8.56 -18.43 -26.39
N GLY A 203 -8.90 -18.49 -25.09
CA GLY A 203 -10.30 -18.52 -24.68
C GLY A 203 -10.61 -18.36 -23.18
N SER A 204 -11.87 -18.06 -22.87
CA SER A 204 -12.42 -17.79 -21.53
C SER A 204 -12.52 -19.01 -20.60
N ALA A 205 -12.27 -20.23 -21.10
CA ALA A 205 -12.37 -21.47 -20.33
C ALA A 205 -11.09 -21.83 -19.53
N ILE A 206 -10.08 -20.96 -19.52
CA ILE A 206 -8.76 -21.24 -18.93
C ILE A 206 -8.83 -21.61 -17.44
N ALA A 207 -9.65 -20.91 -16.65
CA ALA A 207 -9.77 -21.16 -15.22
C ALA A 207 -10.32 -22.56 -14.91
N ALA A 208 -11.37 -22.98 -15.62
CA ALA A 208 -11.95 -24.31 -15.47
C ALA A 208 -11.00 -25.42 -15.97
N ARG A 209 -10.30 -25.19 -17.10
CA ARG A 209 -9.38 -26.18 -17.67
C ARG A 209 -8.16 -26.46 -16.79
N HIS A 210 -7.64 -25.44 -16.11
CA HIS A 210 -6.45 -25.56 -15.27
C HIS A 210 -6.76 -25.67 -13.77
N GLY A 211 -8.05 -25.68 -13.38
CA GLY A 211 -8.45 -25.75 -11.97
C GLY A 211 -7.90 -24.59 -11.14
N LEU A 212 -7.91 -23.37 -11.69
CA LEU A 212 -7.33 -22.19 -11.05
C LEU A 212 -8.09 -21.80 -9.76
N ALA A 213 -7.38 -21.21 -8.81
CA ALA A 213 -7.87 -20.92 -7.46
C ALA A 213 -8.95 -19.82 -7.42
N GLU A 214 -8.95 -18.89 -8.38
CA GLU A 214 -9.94 -17.82 -8.51
C GLU A 214 -10.46 -17.76 -9.97
N PRO A 215 -11.71 -18.18 -10.23
CA PRO A 215 -12.27 -18.19 -11.58
C PRO A 215 -12.85 -16.84 -12.03
N ASP A 216 -13.12 -15.89 -11.13
CA ASP A 216 -13.67 -14.59 -11.49
C ASP A 216 -12.58 -13.64 -12.01
N LEU A 217 -12.60 -13.37 -13.32
CA LEU A 217 -11.66 -12.45 -13.98
C LEU A 217 -11.67 -11.04 -13.38
N ALA A 218 -12.80 -10.57 -12.85
CA ALA A 218 -12.87 -9.25 -12.23
C ALA A 218 -12.11 -9.17 -10.89
N GLN A 219 -11.83 -10.33 -10.25
CA GLN A 219 -11.05 -10.40 -8.99
C GLN A 219 -9.55 -10.48 -9.24
N VAL A 220 -9.13 -10.97 -10.41
CA VAL A 220 -7.72 -11.18 -10.76
C VAL A 220 -7.17 -10.11 -11.71
N ALA A 221 -8.02 -9.48 -12.53
CA ALA A 221 -7.58 -8.50 -13.52
C ALA A 221 -8.21 -7.13 -13.32
N SER A 222 -7.35 -6.12 -13.15
CA SER A 222 -7.72 -4.70 -13.13
C SER A 222 -7.42 -4.06 -14.49
N TRP A 223 -8.20 -4.42 -15.51
CA TRP A 223 -8.00 -4.00 -16.92
C TRP A 223 -7.87 -2.49 -17.08
N TRP A 224 -8.88 -1.75 -16.61
CA TRP A 224 -8.92 -0.28 -16.68
C TRP A 224 -7.69 0.40 -16.09
N HIS A 225 -7.12 -0.16 -15.01
CA HIS A 225 -5.92 0.39 -14.37
C HIS A 225 -4.67 0.12 -15.20
N THR A 226 -4.55 -1.10 -15.75
CA THR A 226 -3.41 -1.49 -16.59
C THR A 226 -3.41 -0.70 -17.89
N ASP A 227 -4.56 -0.53 -18.53
CA ASP A 227 -4.71 0.31 -19.73
C ASP A 227 -4.35 1.77 -19.43
N GLY A 228 -4.79 2.31 -18.29
CA GLY A 228 -4.44 3.67 -17.86
C GLY A 228 -2.96 3.87 -17.55
N ASP A 229 -2.24 2.81 -17.16
CA ASP A 229 -0.80 2.87 -16.93
C ASP A 229 0.02 2.69 -18.21
N LEU A 230 -0.38 1.79 -19.11
CA LEU A 230 0.34 1.48 -20.35
C LEU A 230 -0.01 2.43 -21.51
N GLY A 231 -1.22 3.00 -21.52
CA GLY A 231 -1.69 3.90 -22.57
C GLY A 231 -1.28 5.37 -22.38
N ARG A 232 -0.30 5.65 -21.50
CA ARG A 232 0.12 7.02 -21.19
C ARG A 232 0.97 7.59 -22.33
N ASN A 233 0.63 8.81 -22.75
CA ASN A 233 1.39 9.58 -23.73
C ASN A 233 2.37 10.58 -23.08
N LEU A 234 2.63 10.43 -21.77
CA LEU A 234 3.55 11.26 -20.99
C LEU A 234 4.57 10.36 -20.29
N GLU A 235 5.84 10.75 -20.31
CA GLU A 235 6.87 10.10 -19.51
C GLU A 235 6.65 10.37 -18.02
N VAL A 236 6.69 9.30 -17.22
CA VAL A 236 6.49 9.37 -15.77
C VAL A 236 7.69 8.72 -15.08
N VAL A 237 8.73 9.52 -14.82
CA VAL A 237 9.91 9.10 -14.06
C VAL A 237 9.94 9.83 -12.73
N THR A 238 10.31 9.12 -11.67
CA THR A 238 10.49 9.70 -10.33
C THR A 238 11.96 9.62 -9.92
N ASP A 239 12.48 10.72 -9.39
CA ASP A 239 13.87 10.82 -8.93
C ASP A 239 14.06 10.09 -7.59
N MET A 240 14.99 9.14 -7.52
CA MET A 240 15.33 8.40 -6.30
C MET A 240 16.47 9.04 -5.49
N SER A 241 17.03 10.16 -5.96
CA SER A 241 18.24 10.76 -5.39
C SER A 241 18.06 11.16 -3.93
N LYS A 242 16.90 11.73 -3.55
CA LYS A 242 16.62 12.09 -2.15
C LYS A 242 16.71 10.88 -1.22
N SER A 243 16.09 9.76 -1.62
CA SER A 243 16.14 8.50 -0.87
C SER A 243 17.56 7.94 -0.78
N ARG A 244 18.30 7.94 -1.89
CA ARG A 244 19.69 7.44 -1.94
C ARG A 244 20.65 8.28 -1.09
N LEU A 245 20.53 9.61 -1.16
CA LEU A 245 21.31 10.53 -0.34
C LEU A 245 20.99 10.39 1.16
N ALA A 246 19.75 9.99 1.50
CA ALA A 246 19.36 9.64 2.87
C ALA A 246 19.81 8.22 3.30
N GLY A 247 20.57 7.50 2.46
CA GLY A 247 21.14 6.19 2.77
C GLY A 247 20.33 4.98 2.28
N PHE A 248 19.21 5.16 1.59
CA PHE A 248 18.45 4.05 1.03
C PHE A 248 19.08 3.55 -0.29
N THR A 249 19.72 2.39 -0.24
CA THR A 249 20.40 1.76 -1.39
C THR A 249 19.64 0.57 -1.99
N GLY A 250 18.47 0.24 -1.43
CA GLY A 250 17.65 -0.88 -1.90
C GLY A 250 17.18 -0.68 -3.33
N TYR A 251 17.35 -1.70 -4.17
CA TYR A 251 16.76 -1.75 -5.51
C TYR A 251 16.30 -3.18 -5.85
N ARG A 252 15.46 -3.29 -6.86
CA ARG A 252 15.08 -4.54 -7.51
C ARG A 252 15.09 -4.34 -9.02
N SER A 253 15.55 -5.34 -9.76
CA SER A 253 15.32 -5.37 -11.20
C SER A 253 13.82 -5.54 -11.45
N THR A 254 13.22 -4.63 -12.21
CA THR A 254 11.79 -4.68 -12.57
C THR A 254 11.47 -6.00 -13.28
N GLU A 255 12.30 -6.41 -14.23
CA GLU A 255 12.15 -7.68 -14.94
C GLU A 255 12.14 -8.87 -13.98
N THR A 256 13.15 -8.96 -13.11
CA THR A 256 13.24 -10.05 -12.13
C THR A 256 12.03 -10.05 -11.18
N ALA A 257 11.56 -8.88 -10.75
CA ALA A 257 10.39 -8.76 -9.89
C ALA A 257 9.11 -9.27 -10.57
N PHE A 258 8.92 -8.97 -11.86
CA PHE A 258 7.79 -9.52 -12.64
C PHE A 258 7.88 -11.04 -12.77
N LEU A 259 9.06 -11.57 -13.14
CA LEU A 259 9.24 -13.02 -13.30
C LEU A 259 8.97 -13.79 -12.00
N GLN A 260 9.54 -13.33 -10.88
CA GLN A 260 9.29 -13.91 -9.56
C GLN A 260 7.82 -13.81 -9.14
N LEU A 261 7.16 -12.69 -9.48
CA LEU A 261 5.74 -12.52 -9.20
C LEU A 261 4.88 -13.50 -10.01
N PHE A 262 5.21 -13.74 -11.28
CA PHE A 262 4.52 -14.73 -12.10
C PHE A 262 4.73 -16.15 -11.59
N ASP A 263 5.94 -16.50 -11.15
CA ASP A 263 6.21 -17.80 -10.54
C ASP A 263 5.38 -18.01 -9.27
N ARG A 264 5.25 -16.96 -8.44
CA ARG A 264 4.36 -17.00 -7.28
C ARG A 264 2.89 -17.21 -7.67
N TYR A 265 2.40 -16.51 -8.69
CA TYR A 265 1.03 -16.71 -9.17
C TYR A 265 0.79 -18.12 -9.72
N ARG A 266 1.79 -18.75 -10.33
CA ARG A 266 1.71 -20.16 -10.74
C ARG A 266 1.62 -21.09 -9.53
N ALA A 267 2.49 -20.89 -8.54
CA ALA A 267 2.52 -21.69 -7.32
C ALA A 267 1.19 -21.61 -6.54
N ASP A 268 0.56 -20.43 -6.54
CA ASP A 268 -0.72 -20.18 -5.88
C ASP A 268 -1.93 -20.56 -6.77
N GLY A 269 -1.70 -21.11 -7.97
CA GLY A 269 -2.76 -21.55 -8.88
C GLY A 269 -3.62 -20.42 -9.44
N LEU A 270 -3.10 -19.19 -9.47
CA LEU A 270 -3.79 -18.01 -10.00
C LEU A 270 -3.61 -17.87 -11.52
N ILE A 271 -2.53 -18.43 -12.07
CA ILE A 271 -2.29 -18.57 -13.51
C ILE A 271 -1.77 -19.98 -13.82
N PRO A 272 -1.89 -20.47 -15.07
CA PRO A 272 -1.41 -21.80 -15.45
C PRO A 272 0.10 -21.98 -15.24
N ALA A 273 0.49 -23.22 -14.90
CA ALA A 273 1.90 -23.59 -14.79
C ALA A 273 2.65 -23.44 -16.14
N SER A 274 3.96 -23.22 -16.05
CA SER A 274 4.86 -23.25 -17.21
C SER A 274 4.83 -24.66 -17.82
N SER A 275 4.54 -24.74 -19.12
CA SER A 275 4.66 -25.95 -19.94
C SER A 275 6.12 -26.18 -20.34
#